data_AF-A0A9E0RFM0-F1
#
_entry.id   AF-A0A9E0RFM0-F1
#
_cell.length_a   1.000
_cell.length_b   1.000
_cell.length_c   1.000
_cell.angle_alpha   90.00
_cell.angle_beta   90.00
_cell.angle_gamma   90.00
#
_symmetry.space_group_name_H-M   'P 1'
#
loop_
_entity.id
_entity.type
_entity.pdbx_description
1 polymer ?
#
loop_
_entity_poly.entity_id
_entity_poly.type
_entity_poly.pdbx_seq_one_letter_code
_entity_poly.pdbx_strand_id
1 'polypeptide(L)' 'PGIVDRYMQGEFKLDDFITHTMGLEGINEAFDLMHEGKSIRSVIHFDK' A
#
# COMPACT_ATOMS: atom_id res chain seq x y z
N PRO A 1 -5.43 10.76 16.18
CA PRO A 1 -4.66 11.96 15.76
C PRO A 1 -3.16 11.69 15.53
N GLY A 2 -2.44 11.05 16.46
CA GLY A 2 -0.95 11.03 16.38
C GLY A 2 -0.27 10.07 15.40
N ILE A 3 -0.94 9.05 14.84
CA ILE A 3 -0.25 8.08 13.94
C ILE A 3 0.15 8.74 12.62
N VAL A 4 -0.74 9.56 12.06
CA VAL A 4 -0.46 10.30 10.83
C VAL A 4 0.64 11.33 11.07
N ASP A 5 0.58 12.08 12.16
CA ASP A 5 1.61 13.07 12.51
C ASP A 5 2.99 12.42 12.68
N ARG A 6 3.07 11.28 13.36
CA ARG A 6 4.32 10.52 13.55
C ARG A 6 4.86 9.93 12.24
N TYR A 7 3.98 9.52 11.33
CA TYR A 7 4.36 9.12 9.97
C TYR A 7 4.96 10.30 9.21
N MET A 8 4.30 11.46 9.23
CA MET A 8 4.77 12.68 8.57
C MET A 8 6.06 13.22 9.19
N GLN A 9 6.31 12.95 10.48
CA GLN A 9 7.56 13.24 11.19
C GLN A 9 8.67 12.22 10.89
N GLY A 10 8.40 11.16 10.13
CA GLY A 10 9.36 10.12 9.75
C GLY A 10 9.69 9.13 10.88
N GLU A 11 8.95 9.14 11.98
CA GLU A 11 9.13 8.18 13.09
C GLU A 11 8.71 6.76 12.72
N PHE A 12 7.90 6.61 11.68
CA PHE A 12 7.45 5.33 11.15
C PHE A 12 7.53 5.35 9.63
N LYS A 13 8.29 4.44 9.02
CA LYS A 13 8.40 4.33 7.56
C LYS A 13 7.30 3.40 7.03
N LEU A 14 6.12 3.95 6.78
CA LEU A 14 4.99 3.20 6.22
C LEU A 14 5.27 2.75 4.78
N ASP A 15 6.01 3.57 4.04
CA ASP A 15 6.36 3.33 2.64
C ASP A 15 7.23 2.09 2.44
N ASP A 16 8.09 1.76 3.40
CA ASP A 16 8.96 0.57 3.35
C ASP A 16 8.15 -0.74 3.35
N PHE A 17 6.88 -0.70 3.76
CA PHE A 17 5.98 -1.86 3.75
C PHE A 17 5.13 -1.96 2.48
N ILE A 18 5.13 -0.93 1.62
CA ILE A 18 4.36 -0.92 0.37
C ILE A 18 5.17 -1.62 -0.71
N THR A 19 4.77 -2.83 -1.10
CA THR A 19 5.48 -3.58 -2.14
C THR A 19 4.88 -3.40 -3.53
N HIS A 20 3.59 -3.05 -3.62
CA HIS A 20 2.90 -2.86 -4.90
C HIS A 20 2.00 -1.61 -4.88
N THR A 21 2.01 -0.86 -5.99
CA THR A 21 1.10 0.27 -6.24
C THR A 21 0.48 0.11 -7.62
N MET A 22 -0.85 0.26 -7.71
CA MET A 22 -1.58 0.12 -8.96
C MET A 22 -2.85 0.99 -8.97
N GLY A 23 -3.41 1.21 -10.16
CA GLY A 23 -4.70 1.88 -10.32
C GLY A 23 -5.88 0.95 -9.99
N LEU A 24 -7.09 1.51 -9.89
CA LEU A 24 -8.30 0.73 -9.59
C LEU A 24 -8.57 -0.37 -10.63
N GLU A 25 -8.16 -0.17 -11.88
CA GLU A 25 -8.28 -1.17 -12.96
C GLU A 25 -7.53 -2.47 -12.65
N GLY A 26 -6.44 -2.39 -11.87
CA GLY A 26 -5.60 -3.52 -11.46
C GLY A 26 -6.05 -4.21 -10.17
N ILE A 27 -7.23 -3.90 -9.64
CA ILE A 27 -7.66 -4.38 -8.32
C ILE A 27 -7.69 -5.92 -8.22
N ASN A 28 -8.07 -6.63 -9.28
CA ASN A 28 -8.11 -8.08 -9.29
C ASN A 28 -6.70 -8.69 -9.17
N GLU A 29 -5.71 -8.11 -9.85
CA GLU A 29 -4.31 -8.52 -9.73
C GLU A 29 -3.79 -8.27 -8.30
N ALA A 30 -4.23 -7.20 -7.64
CA ALA A 30 -3.90 -6.96 -6.23
C ALA A 30 -4.40 -8.09 -5.31
N PHE A 31 -5.59 -8.63 -5.57
CA PHE A 31 -6.15 -9.75 -4.82
C PHE A 31 -5.37 -11.05 -5.10
N ASP A 32 -4.99 -11.31 -6.34
CA ASP A 32 -4.20 -12.49 -6.69
C ASP A 32 -2.83 -12.46 -5.98
N LEU A 33 -2.13 -11.32 -6.03
CA LEU A 33 -0.85 -11.13 -5.34
C LEU A 33 -0.95 -11.29 -3.81
N MET A 34 -2.09 -10.96 -3.22
CA MET A 34 -2.37 -11.17 -1.80
C MET A 34 -2.51 -12.66 -1.47
N HIS A 35 -3.22 -13.43 -2.28
CA HIS A 35 -3.42 -14.87 -2.08
C HIS A 35 -2.13 -15.67 -2.34
N GLU A 36 -1.31 -15.22 -3.29
CA GLU A 36 -0.01 -15.84 -3.58
C GLU A 36 1.07 -15.52 -2.54
N GLY A 37 0.80 -14.60 -1.59
CA GLY A 37 1.77 -14.15 -0.60
C GLY A 37 2.92 -13.32 -1.20
N LYS A 38 2.76 -12.82 -2.43
CA LYS A 38 3.74 -11.98 -3.13
C LYS A 38 3.61 -10.50 -2.78
N SER A 39 2.54 -10.11 -2.10
CA SER A 39 2.36 -8.76 -1.57
C SER A 39 2.38 -8.72 -0.04
N ILE A 40 3.16 -7.79 0.52
CA ILE A 40 3.11 -7.43 1.95
C ILE A 40 2.03 -6.35 2.13
N ARG A 41 1.99 -5.37 1.22
CA ARG A 41 0.97 -4.33 1.16
C ARG A 41 0.85 -3.79 -0.25
N SER A 42 -0.38 -3.78 -0.77
CA SER A 42 -0.74 -3.14 -2.03
C SER A 42 -1.52 -1.86 -1.75
N VAL A 43 -1.20 -0.77 -2.46
CA VAL A 43 -1.95 0.50 -2.40
C VAL A 43 -2.63 0.75 -3.74
N ILE A 44 -3.93 1.03 -3.70
CA ILE A 44 -4.75 1.35 -4.87
C ILE A 44 -4.97 2.86 -4.93
N HIS A 45 -4.55 3.47 -6.04
CA HIS A 45 -4.85 4.88 -6.34
C HIS A 45 -6.14 4.95 -7.15
N PHE A 46 -7.12 5.73 -6.67
CA PHE A 46 -8.45 5.87 -7.28
C PHE A 46 -8.50 6.91 -8.40
N ASP A 47 -7.51 7.80 -8.42
CA ASP A 47 -7.38 9.01 -9.20
C ASP A 47 -6.41 8.85 -10.39
N LYS A 48 -6.04 7.60 -10.69
CA LYS A 48 -5.16 7.21 -11.79
C LYS A 48 -5.93 6.57 -12.93
#